data_AF-A0A1U9KSV2-F1
#
_entry.id   AF-A0A1U9KSV2-F1
#
_cell.length_a   1.000
_cell.length_b   1.000
_cell.length_c   1.000
_cell.angle_alpha   90.00
_cell.angle_beta   90.00
_cell.angle_gamma   90.00
#
_symmetry.space_group_name_H-M   'P 1'
#
loop_
_entity.id
_entity.type
_entity.pdbx_description
1 polymer ?
#
loop_
_entity_poly.entity_id
_entity_poly.type
_entity_poly.pdbx_seq_one_letter_code
_entity_poly.pdbx_strand_id
1 'polypeptide(L)'
;MSSSQTTNDASRQHRALDAAYGRALAFRLPDLALRPAQALAFAEHEARAQRIAVDVDGLTGPMRHELLQPGREAAQEWLRLRDDFEIALQPKRADLDAVARLDAQIAQERADMAAELDGAEREWRKNPRYEQIDDHHSRSRHLFDEFRDKHRNRNAIMFALNPFYWLLMALVLVTECFINYHAFNQFWGVPAVAFGSTVVLGVLLALAAHEHGKLLKQWSFRFGMQREPMARRTDWRLFGLSSGALFLVLAFTGWARWAAALQAIGAQAQTSALGDIGVVAVHPLRDVMISLIANLGAWMVSVILSYNAHDADPDYMHATSQYRVARRRWNRARGKLLEQLRHVQARHEKSIAEKVQSAETRRRGVTRELDMLEQVRARGAAIERDTTAAMHRNLYVYRDALLRLGRESHGSIAFINVATQAPISLNEFGAMPLTTPPLFLSAASF
;
A
#
# COMPACT_ATOMS: atom_id res chain seq x y z
N MET A 1 -37.79 51.49 17.56
CA MET A 1 -38.39 51.55 16.20
C MET A 1 -37.53 50.93 15.09
N SER A 2 -36.33 50.38 15.36
CA SER A 2 -35.44 49.82 14.32
C SER A 2 -35.71 48.33 13.98
N SER A 3 -36.25 47.51 14.91
CA SER A 3 -36.42 46.06 14.65
C SER A 3 -37.62 45.68 13.77
N SER A 4 -38.60 46.57 13.60
CA SER A 4 -39.79 46.31 12.76
C SER A 4 -39.56 46.59 11.28
N GLN A 5 -38.56 47.39 10.92
CA GLN A 5 -38.19 47.64 9.52
C GLN A 5 -37.38 46.48 8.94
N THR A 6 -36.45 45.89 9.70
CA THR A 6 -35.58 44.80 9.23
C THR A 6 -36.32 43.50 8.93
N THR A 7 -37.38 43.18 9.67
CA THR A 7 -38.20 41.98 9.43
C THR A 7 -39.06 42.07 8.18
N ASN A 8 -39.54 43.28 7.84
CA ASN A 8 -40.31 43.53 6.62
C ASN A 8 -39.43 43.41 5.36
N ASP A 9 -38.19 43.89 5.41
CA ASP A 9 -37.27 43.82 4.27
C ASP A 9 -36.84 42.38 3.94
N ALA A 10 -36.49 41.56 4.94
CA ALA A 10 -36.14 40.15 4.74
C ALA A 10 -37.30 39.36 4.11
N SER A 11 -38.52 39.59 4.59
CA SER A 11 -39.74 38.94 4.06
C SER A 11 -40.05 39.38 2.63
N ARG A 12 -39.67 40.60 2.23
CA ARG A 12 -39.81 41.09 0.86
C ARG A 12 -38.77 40.48 -0.06
N GLN A 13 -37.52 40.37 0.38
CA GLN A 13 -36.43 39.72 -0.36
C GLN A 13 -36.74 38.24 -0.64
N HIS A 14 -37.20 37.48 0.36
CA HIS A 14 -37.57 36.07 0.17
C HIS A 14 -38.70 35.90 -0.85
N ARG A 15 -39.73 36.75 -0.79
CA ARG A 15 -40.83 36.72 -1.78
C ARG A 15 -40.36 37.07 -3.18
N ALA A 16 -39.44 38.02 -3.32
CA ALA A 16 -38.85 38.37 -4.62
C ALA A 16 -38.05 37.20 -5.21
N LEU A 17 -37.24 36.52 -4.38
CA LEU A 17 -36.49 35.33 -4.79
C LEU A 17 -37.43 34.18 -5.21
N ASP A 18 -38.46 33.89 -4.43
CA ASP A 18 -39.43 32.84 -4.75
C ASP A 18 -40.19 33.12 -6.05
N ALA A 19 -40.57 34.37 -6.29
CA ALA A 19 -41.22 34.78 -7.52
C ALA A 19 -40.28 34.66 -8.73
N ALA A 20 -39.03 35.09 -8.61
CA ALA A 20 -38.05 34.98 -9.69
C ALA A 20 -37.72 33.52 -10.01
N TYR A 21 -37.50 32.70 -8.97
CA TYR A 21 -37.30 31.26 -9.07
C TYR A 21 -38.48 30.55 -9.75
N GLY A 22 -39.71 30.85 -9.31
CA GLY A 22 -40.93 30.30 -9.88
C GLY A 22 -41.08 30.66 -11.36
N ARG A 23 -40.79 31.91 -11.76
CA ARG A 23 -40.80 32.33 -13.17
C ARG A 23 -39.75 31.60 -14.00
N ALA A 24 -38.53 31.44 -13.49
CA ALA A 24 -37.47 30.68 -14.17
C ALA A 24 -37.88 29.21 -14.38
N LEU A 25 -38.36 28.52 -13.35
CA LEU A 25 -38.78 27.12 -13.50
C LEU A 25 -40.06 26.93 -14.32
N ALA A 26 -40.96 27.92 -14.32
CA ALA A 26 -42.17 27.90 -15.13
C ALA A 26 -41.89 28.17 -16.62
N PHE A 27 -40.73 28.71 -16.99
CA PHE A 27 -40.39 28.95 -18.39
C PHE A 27 -40.49 27.66 -19.19
N ARG A 28 -41.36 27.66 -20.20
CA ARG A 28 -41.50 26.58 -21.17
C ARG A 28 -40.92 27.05 -22.48
N LEU A 29 -40.11 26.20 -23.10
CA LEU A 29 -39.64 26.47 -24.45
C LEU A 29 -40.89 26.58 -25.35
N PRO A 30 -41.02 27.63 -26.16
CA PRO A 30 -42.08 27.70 -27.16
C PRO A 30 -41.98 26.51 -28.11
N ASP A 31 -43.07 26.17 -28.81
CA ASP A 31 -43.02 25.16 -29.85
C ASP A 31 -42.14 25.66 -31.00
N LEU A 32 -40.86 25.31 -30.94
CA LEU A 32 -39.87 25.65 -31.94
C LEU A 32 -39.91 24.68 -33.12
N ALA A 33 -40.70 23.61 -33.09
CA ALA A 33 -40.67 22.60 -34.14
C ALA A 33 -41.29 23.14 -35.44
N LEU A 34 -40.45 23.28 -36.47
CA LEU A 34 -40.91 23.67 -37.79
C LEU A 34 -41.65 22.50 -38.45
N ARG A 35 -42.93 22.69 -38.77
CA ARG A 35 -43.70 21.67 -39.48
C ARG A 35 -43.20 21.56 -40.93
N PRO A 36 -43.12 20.36 -41.53
CA PRO A 36 -42.64 20.19 -42.90
C PRO A 36 -43.36 21.08 -43.94
N ALA A 37 -44.66 21.32 -43.77
CA ALA A 37 -45.42 22.21 -44.64
C ALA A 37 -44.99 23.69 -44.52
N GLN A 38 -44.67 24.15 -43.30
CA GLN A 38 -44.13 25.50 -43.07
C GLN A 38 -42.72 25.63 -43.64
N ALA A 39 -41.89 24.61 -43.44
CA ALA A 39 -40.55 24.54 -44.02
C ALA A 39 -40.58 24.64 -45.55
N LEU A 40 -41.49 23.90 -46.19
CA LEU A 40 -41.70 23.97 -47.62
C LEU A 40 -42.16 25.35 -48.06
N ALA A 41 -43.13 25.96 -47.37
CA ALA A 41 -43.63 27.30 -47.71
C ALA A 41 -42.53 28.37 -47.63
N PHE A 42 -41.69 28.32 -46.58
CA PHE A 42 -40.52 29.20 -46.47
C PHE A 42 -39.52 28.93 -47.60
N ALA A 43 -39.26 27.66 -47.93
CA ALA A 43 -38.32 27.27 -48.98
C ALA A 43 -38.82 27.70 -50.37
N GLU A 44 -40.12 27.59 -50.64
CA GLU A 44 -40.76 28.08 -51.87
C GLU A 44 -40.68 29.60 -51.98
N HIS A 45 -40.85 30.31 -50.86
CA HIS A 45 -40.71 31.76 -50.84
C HIS A 45 -39.27 32.18 -51.18
N GLU A 46 -38.28 31.54 -50.57
CA GLU A 46 -36.86 31.79 -50.87
C GLU A 46 -36.49 31.41 -52.32
N ALA A 47 -37.00 30.28 -52.82
CA ALA A 47 -36.77 29.79 -54.18
C ALA A 47 -37.20 30.77 -55.28
N ARG A 48 -38.20 31.62 -55.03
CA ARG A 48 -38.65 32.65 -55.99
C ARG A 48 -37.57 33.69 -56.31
N ALA A 49 -36.58 33.86 -55.44
CA ALA A 49 -35.45 34.74 -55.71
C ALA A 49 -34.51 34.20 -56.79
N GLN A 50 -34.62 32.90 -57.16
CA GLN A 50 -33.77 32.16 -58.11
C GLN A 50 -32.27 32.08 -57.74
N ARG A 51 -31.76 33.01 -56.94
CA ARG A 51 -30.39 33.04 -56.43
C ARG A 51 -30.43 33.04 -54.90
N ILE A 52 -30.07 31.90 -54.31
CA ILE A 52 -30.10 31.69 -52.85
C ILE A 52 -28.70 31.88 -52.31
N ALA A 53 -28.50 32.91 -51.49
CA ALA A 53 -27.23 33.18 -50.83
C ALA A 53 -27.00 32.20 -49.67
N VAL A 54 -25.87 31.49 -49.70
CA VAL A 54 -25.42 30.55 -48.66
C VAL A 54 -24.09 31.03 -48.11
N ASP A 55 -23.99 31.18 -46.80
CA ASP A 55 -22.74 31.57 -46.15
C ASP A 55 -21.82 30.38 -45.83
N VAL A 56 -20.71 30.67 -45.16
CA VAL A 56 -19.68 29.69 -44.79
C VAL A 56 -20.16 28.61 -43.81
N ASP A 57 -21.25 28.87 -43.06
CA ASP A 57 -21.86 27.93 -42.11
C ASP A 57 -22.97 27.10 -42.76
N GLY A 58 -23.11 27.18 -44.10
CA GLY A 58 -24.15 26.49 -44.85
C GLY A 58 -25.56 27.04 -44.61
N LEU A 59 -25.68 28.24 -44.03
CA LEU A 59 -26.96 28.86 -43.70
C LEU A 59 -27.42 29.82 -44.81
N THR A 60 -28.72 29.87 -45.05
CA THR A 60 -29.35 30.90 -45.88
C THR A 60 -29.90 32.04 -45.04
N GLY A 61 -30.29 33.16 -45.67
CA GLY A 61 -30.90 34.30 -44.97
C GLY A 61 -32.13 33.91 -44.14
N PRO A 62 -33.14 33.24 -44.72
CA PRO A 62 -34.29 32.70 -44.01
C PRO A 62 -33.94 31.65 -42.96
N MET A 63 -32.92 30.80 -43.16
CA MET A 63 -32.46 29.92 -42.07
C MET A 63 -32.05 30.74 -40.84
N ARG A 64 -31.27 31.82 -41.03
CA ARG A 64 -30.83 32.68 -39.92
C ARG A 64 -31.98 33.45 -39.27
N HIS A 65 -32.90 33.99 -40.07
CA HIS A 65 -33.94 34.89 -39.59
C HIS A 65 -35.24 34.20 -39.18
N GLU A 66 -35.68 33.14 -39.86
CA GLU A 66 -36.96 32.50 -39.59
C GLU A 66 -36.80 31.25 -38.72
N LEU A 67 -35.66 30.55 -38.82
CA LEU A 67 -35.48 29.26 -38.13
C LEU A 67 -34.64 29.38 -36.85
N LEU A 68 -33.61 30.21 -36.86
CA LEU A 68 -32.75 30.41 -35.70
C LEU A 68 -33.24 31.52 -34.76
N GLN A 69 -33.93 32.52 -35.29
CA GLN A 69 -34.40 33.67 -34.50
C GLN A 69 -35.37 33.27 -33.37
N PRO A 70 -36.37 32.39 -33.56
CA PRO A 70 -37.25 31.99 -32.47
C PRO A 70 -36.49 31.28 -31.33
N GLY A 71 -35.48 30.47 -31.67
CA GLY A 71 -34.60 29.84 -30.68
C GLY A 71 -33.73 30.86 -29.93
N ARG A 72 -33.23 31.89 -30.62
CA ARG A 72 -32.49 33.00 -30.01
C ARG A 72 -33.36 33.83 -29.08
N GLU A 73 -34.59 34.12 -29.48
CA GLU A 73 -35.56 34.85 -28.65
C GLU A 73 -35.91 34.07 -27.39
N ALA A 74 -36.15 32.75 -27.51
CA ALA A 74 -36.36 31.87 -26.37
C ALA A 74 -35.14 31.83 -25.43
N ALA A 75 -33.92 31.77 -25.99
CA ALA A 75 -32.69 31.80 -25.20
C ALA A 75 -32.48 33.16 -24.50
N GLN A 76 -32.77 34.28 -25.16
CA GLN A 76 -32.72 35.61 -24.57
C GLN A 76 -33.76 35.80 -23.47
N GLU A 77 -34.97 35.29 -23.66
CA GLU A 77 -36.01 35.33 -22.62
C GLU A 77 -35.58 34.50 -21.40
N TRP A 78 -35.03 33.31 -21.62
CA TRP A 78 -34.46 32.51 -20.54
C TRP A 78 -33.32 33.24 -19.80
N LEU A 79 -32.40 33.88 -20.53
CA LEU A 79 -31.32 34.67 -19.94
C LEU A 79 -31.87 35.78 -19.05
N ARG A 80 -32.86 36.53 -19.53
CA ARG A 80 -33.51 37.57 -18.73
C ARG A 80 -34.14 37.00 -17.45
N LEU A 81 -34.83 35.87 -17.53
CA LEU A 81 -35.44 35.21 -16.36
C LEU A 81 -34.39 34.71 -15.37
N ARG A 82 -33.26 34.20 -15.87
CA ARG A 82 -32.13 33.79 -15.05
C ARG A 82 -31.48 35.01 -14.38
N ASP A 83 -31.28 36.10 -15.11
CA ASP A 83 -30.67 37.32 -14.58
C ASP A 83 -31.58 37.96 -13.49
N ASP A 84 -32.90 37.94 -13.69
CA ASP A 84 -33.89 38.32 -12.66
C ASP A 84 -33.75 37.46 -11.39
N PHE A 85 -33.55 36.14 -11.55
CA PHE A 85 -33.29 35.23 -10.44
C PHE A 85 -31.97 35.52 -9.73
N GLU A 86 -30.89 35.79 -10.49
CA GLU A 86 -29.59 36.14 -9.93
C GLU A 86 -29.63 37.47 -9.15
N ILE A 87 -30.31 38.49 -9.67
CA ILE A 87 -30.54 39.76 -8.98
C ILE A 87 -31.29 39.53 -7.66
N ALA A 88 -32.32 38.67 -7.67
CA ALA A 88 -33.07 38.34 -6.47
C ALA A 88 -32.24 37.51 -5.46
N LEU A 89 -31.26 36.73 -5.94
CA LEU A 89 -30.34 35.93 -5.14
C LEU A 89 -29.18 36.76 -4.55
N GLN A 90 -28.92 37.95 -5.09
CA GLN A 90 -27.79 38.81 -4.73
C GLN A 90 -27.60 39.03 -3.21
N PRO A 91 -28.65 39.24 -2.38
CA PRO A 91 -28.48 39.39 -0.93
C PRO A 91 -27.86 38.18 -0.23
N LYS A 92 -27.98 36.99 -0.82
CA LYS A 92 -27.43 35.71 -0.31
C LYS A 92 -26.12 35.31 -0.98
N ARG A 93 -25.68 36.08 -1.99
CA ARG A 93 -24.52 35.71 -2.81
C ARG A 93 -23.24 35.56 -1.99
N ALA A 94 -23.01 36.45 -1.03
CA ALA A 94 -21.83 36.40 -0.16
C ALA A 94 -21.75 35.10 0.66
N ASP A 95 -22.90 34.58 1.11
CA ASP A 95 -22.98 33.32 1.88
C ASP A 95 -22.78 32.09 0.98
N LEU A 96 -23.37 32.11 -0.22
CA LEU A 96 -23.17 31.07 -1.24
C LEU A 96 -21.70 30.99 -1.68
N ASP A 97 -21.09 32.14 -1.99
CA ASP A 97 -19.67 32.23 -2.37
C ASP A 97 -18.75 31.85 -1.19
N ALA A 98 -19.18 32.08 0.05
CA ALA A 98 -18.48 31.60 1.23
C ALA A 98 -18.50 30.07 1.34
N VAL A 99 -19.64 29.42 1.09
CA VAL A 99 -19.73 27.95 1.06
C VAL A 99 -18.83 27.39 -0.06
N ALA A 100 -18.92 27.95 -1.27
CA ALA A 100 -18.10 27.53 -2.39
C ALA A 100 -16.59 27.69 -2.12
N ARG A 101 -16.17 28.80 -1.48
CA ARG A 101 -14.78 29.00 -1.05
C ARG A 101 -14.32 27.98 -0.02
N LEU A 102 -15.17 27.63 0.95
CA LEU A 102 -14.84 26.60 1.94
C LEU A 102 -14.72 25.22 1.29
N ASP A 103 -15.62 24.87 0.38
CA ASP A 103 -15.57 23.61 -0.37
C ASP A 103 -14.29 23.53 -1.22
N ALA A 104 -13.90 24.62 -1.88
CA ALA A 104 -12.63 24.71 -2.61
C ALA A 104 -11.41 24.59 -1.68
N GLN A 105 -11.43 25.21 -0.51
CA GLN A 105 -10.37 25.08 0.50
C GLN A 105 -10.26 23.66 1.06
N ILE A 106 -11.39 22.96 1.26
CA ILE A 106 -11.41 21.56 1.67
C ILE A 106 -10.79 20.67 0.57
N ALA A 107 -11.15 20.91 -0.69
CA ALA A 107 -10.57 20.19 -1.82
C ALA A 107 -9.06 20.42 -1.93
N GLN A 108 -8.61 21.67 -1.78
CA GLN A 108 -7.20 22.04 -1.78
C GLN A 108 -6.43 21.35 -0.64
N GLU A 109 -6.94 21.40 0.60
CA GLU A 109 -6.30 20.72 1.73
C GLU A 109 -6.18 19.21 1.56
N ARG A 110 -7.19 18.57 0.94
CA ARG A 110 -7.12 17.14 0.62
C ARG A 110 -6.04 16.86 -0.42
N ALA A 111 -5.89 17.73 -1.42
CA ALA A 111 -4.83 17.63 -2.41
C ALA A 111 -3.44 17.86 -1.79
N ASP A 112 -3.30 18.86 -0.92
CA ASP A 112 -2.05 19.17 -0.20
C ASP A 112 -1.65 18.01 0.73
N MET A 113 -2.61 17.46 1.48
CA MET A 113 -2.39 16.27 2.30
C MET A 113 -1.89 15.08 1.47
N ALA A 114 -2.53 14.79 0.34
CA ALA A 114 -2.11 13.71 -0.55
C ALA A 114 -0.70 13.95 -1.10
N ALA A 115 -0.42 15.18 -1.55
CA ALA A 115 0.90 15.56 -2.06
C ALA A 115 2.00 15.46 -1.00
N GLU A 116 1.71 15.81 0.25
CA GLU A 116 2.68 15.71 1.36
C GLU A 116 2.88 14.27 1.83
N LEU A 117 1.83 13.44 1.87
CA LEU A 117 1.97 12.00 2.14
C LEU A 117 2.87 11.34 1.08
N ASP A 118 2.63 11.63 -0.20
CA ASP A 118 3.46 11.16 -1.31
C ASP A 118 4.89 11.75 -1.25
N GLY A 119 5.03 13.00 -0.80
CA GLY A 119 6.31 13.65 -0.56
C GLY A 119 7.13 12.94 0.51
N ALA A 120 6.52 12.69 1.67
CA ALA A 120 7.13 12.00 2.79
C ALA A 120 7.54 10.56 2.42
N GLU A 121 6.68 9.82 1.71
CA GLU A 121 7.05 8.46 1.26
C GLU A 121 8.22 8.50 0.27
N ARG A 122 8.23 9.45 -0.68
CA ARG A 122 9.34 9.61 -1.64
C ARG A 122 10.64 10.00 -0.94
N GLU A 123 10.59 10.86 0.07
CA GLU A 123 11.78 11.25 0.85
C GLU A 123 12.40 10.05 1.55
N TRP A 124 11.58 9.21 2.19
CA TRP A 124 12.06 7.98 2.82
C TRP A 124 12.64 6.99 1.82
N ARG A 125 12.01 6.82 0.65
CA ARG A 125 12.54 5.95 -0.42
C ARG A 125 13.85 6.46 -1.01
N LYS A 126 14.06 7.77 -1.03
CA LYS A 126 15.34 8.39 -1.46
C LYS A 126 16.45 8.27 -0.41
N ASN A 127 16.11 7.95 0.85
CA ASN A 127 17.11 7.79 1.89
C ASN A 127 17.92 6.51 1.66
N PRO A 128 19.24 6.59 1.36
CA PRO A 128 20.04 5.40 1.05
C PRO A 128 20.05 4.37 2.18
N ARG A 129 19.90 4.82 3.43
CA ARG A 129 19.83 3.92 4.59
C ARG A 129 18.53 3.12 4.61
N TYR A 130 17.40 3.73 4.24
CA TYR A 130 16.12 3.04 4.17
C TYR A 130 16.12 2.03 3.03
N GLU A 131 16.58 2.44 1.85
CA GLU A 131 16.76 1.58 0.68
C GLU A 131 17.64 0.36 1.01
N GLN A 132 18.80 0.55 1.63
CA GLN A 132 19.66 -0.57 2.05
C GLN A 132 18.97 -1.53 3.04
N ILE A 133 18.15 -1.01 3.96
CA ILE A 133 17.39 -1.84 4.90
C ILE A 133 16.30 -2.62 4.17
N ASP A 134 15.61 -1.99 3.23
CA ASP A 134 14.57 -2.62 2.41
C ASP A 134 15.15 -3.69 1.49
N ASP A 135 16.23 -3.38 0.77
CA ASP A 135 16.95 -4.32 -0.09
C ASP A 135 17.49 -5.53 0.70
N HIS A 136 18.06 -5.28 1.88
CA HIS A 136 18.56 -6.37 2.72
C HIS A 136 17.42 -7.24 3.26
N HIS A 137 16.28 -6.63 3.62
CA HIS A 137 15.08 -7.36 4.02
C HIS A 137 14.50 -8.18 2.86
N SER A 138 14.37 -7.60 1.67
CA SER A 138 13.85 -8.27 0.47
C SER A 138 14.74 -9.43 0.05
N ARG A 139 16.06 -9.25 0.01
CA ARG A 139 17.02 -10.33 -0.28
C ARG A 139 16.98 -11.45 0.75
N SER A 140 17.00 -11.11 2.04
CA SER A 140 16.94 -12.13 3.11
C SER A 140 15.59 -12.84 3.17
N ARG A 141 14.50 -12.16 2.81
CA ARG A 141 13.17 -12.76 2.67
C ARG A 141 13.12 -13.76 1.53
N HIS A 142 13.60 -13.37 0.33
CA HIS A 142 13.65 -14.28 -0.82
C HIS A 142 14.45 -15.54 -0.48
N LEU A 143 15.63 -15.37 0.10
CA LEU A 143 16.48 -16.49 0.52
C LEU A 143 15.78 -17.38 1.55
N PHE A 144 15.11 -16.78 2.54
CA PHE A 144 14.32 -17.52 3.53
C PHE A 144 13.15 -18.30 2.90
N ASP A 145 12.40 -17.67 2.01
CA ASP A 145 11.25 -18.27 1.33
C ASP A 145 11.72 -19.43 0.41
N GLU A 146 12.82 -19.26 -0.32
CA GLU A 146 13.44 -20.33 -1.13
C GLU A 146 13.79 -21.57 -0.29
N PHE A 147 14.45 -21.38 0.86
CA PHE A 147 14.74 -22.50 1.75
C PHE A 147 13.49 -23.08 2.39
N ARG A 148 12.51 -22.25 2.75
CA ARG A 148 11.24 -22.73 3.32
C ARG A 148 10.52 -23.62 2.32
N ASP A 149 10.46 -23.24 1.05
CA ASP A 149 9.83 -24.00 -0.01
C ASP A 149 10.59 -25.31 -0.27
N LYS A 150 11.93 -25.25 -0.36
CA LYS A 150 12.81 -26.43 -0.47
C LYS A 150 12.58 -27.45 0.66
N HIS A 151 12.27 -26.97 1.86
CA HIS A 151 12.04 -27.78 3.05
C HIS A 151 10.54 -28.04 3.34
N ARG A 152 9.69 -27.98 2.31
CA ARG A 152 8.24 -28.28 2.39
C ARG A 152 7.50 -27.47 3.46
N ASN A 153 7.82 -26.18 3.57
CA ASN A 153 7.24 -25.25 4.53
C ASN A 153 7.46 -25.58 6.01
N ARG A 154 8.40 -26.47 6.35
CA ARG A 154 8.82 -26.63 7.76
C ARG A 154 9.56 -25.38 8.24
N ASN A 155 9.49 -25.10 9.54
CA ASN A 155 10.33 -24.06 10.14
C ASN A 155 11.74 -24.60 10.45
N ALA A 156 12.76 -23.75 10.30
CA ALA A 156 14.11 -24.07 10.75
C ALA A 156 14.18 -24.20 12.27
N ILE A 157 14.96 -25.17 12.77
CA ILE A 157 15.27 -25.31 14.19
C ILE A 157 16.31 -24.25 14.56
N MET A 158 15.95 -23.33 15.46
CA MET A 158 16.76 -22.17 15.85
C MET A 158 17.26 -22.25 17.30
N PHE A 159 17.12 -23.40 17.96
CA PHE A 159 17.36 -23.51 19.40
C PHE A 159 18.84 -23.31 19.76
N ALA A 160 19.77 -23.75 18.92
CA ALA A 160 21.21 -23.52 19.12
C ALA A 160 21.61 -22.03 19.16
N LEU A 161 20.80 -21.12 18.59
CA LEU A 161 21.04 -19.67 18.64
C LEU A 161 20.38 -19.00 19.86
N ASN A 162 19.58 -19.74 20.64
CA ASN A 162 18.98 -19.24 21.86
C ASN A 162 19.99 -19.30 23.01
N PRO A 163 20.20 -18.22 23.79
CA PRO A 163 21.06 -18.26 24.98
C PRO A 163 20.75 -19.41 25.96
N PHE A 164 19.49 -19.84 26.03
CA PHE A 164 19.08 -20.96 26.88
C PHE A 164 19.76 -22.29 26.52
N TYR A 165 20.10 -22.50 25.24
CA TYR A 165 20.86 -23.68 24.82
C TYR A 165 22.26 -23.70 25.46
N TRP A 166 22.96 -22.57 25.44
CA TRP A 166 24.29 -22.43 26.04
C TRP A 166 24.25 -22.55 27.56
N LEU A 167 23.19 -22.06 28.20
CA LEU A 167 22.95 -22.29 29.63
C LEU A 167 22.81 -23.78 29.95
N LEU A 168 22.09 -24.53 29.12
CA LEU A 168 21.91 -25.97 29.32
C LEU A 168 23.22 -26.75 29.10
N MET A 169 24.04 -26.34 28.11
CA MET A 169 25.40 -26.88 27.94
C MET A 169 26.30 -26.56 29.14
N ALA A 170 26.19 -25.36 29.71
CA ALA A 170 26.92 -24.97 30.91
C ALA A 170 26.47 -25.78 32.15
N LEU A 171 25.19 -26.15 32.23
CA LEU A 171 24.70 -27.03 33.29
C LEU A 171 25.32 -28.42 33.20
N VAL A 172 25.45 -28.98 32.00
CA VAL A 172 26.15 -30.27 31.83
C VAL A 172 27.62 -30.16 32.22
N LEU A 173 28.29 -29.06 31.85
CA LEU A 173 29.65 -28.77 32.30
C LEU A 173 29.75 -28.77 33.84
N VAL A 174 28.82 -28.12 34.53
CA VAL A 174 28.80 -28.09 36.00
C VAL A 174 28.60 -29.49 36.57
N THR A 175 27.69 -30.29 36.02
CA THR A 175 27.50 -31.69 36.44
C THR A 175 28.78 -32.52 36.24
N GLU A 176 29.45 -32.36 35.10
CA GLU A 176 30.74 -33.00 34.83
C GLU A 176 31.81 -32.57 35.84
N CYS A 177 31.78 -31.31 36.26
CA CYS A 177 32.70 -30.84 37.27
C CYS A 177 32.52 -31.59 38.60
N PHE A 178 31.28 -31.78 39.04
CA PHE A 178 31.00 -32.54 40.27
C PHE A 178 31.40 -34.01 40.17
N ILE A 179 31.19 -34.65 39.00
CA ILE A 179 31.53 -36.06 38.78
C ILE A 179 33.05 -36.29 38.82
N ASN A 180 33.84 -35.38 38.24
CA ASN A 180 35.27 -35.59 38.05
C ASN A 180 36.15 -34.94 39.13
N TYR A 181 35.66 -33.89 39.82
CA TYR A 181 36.47 -33.12 40.77
C TYR A 181 37.08 -33.97 41.88
N HIS A 182 36.31 -34.88 42.47
CA HIS A 182 36.79 -35.72 43.57
C HIS A 182 37.99 -36.59 43.13
N ALA A 183 37.88 -37.24 41.98
CA ALA A 183 38.95 -38.07 41.43
C ALA A 183 40.21 -37.26 41.13
N PHE A 184 40.06 -36.06 40.57
CA PHE A 184 41.20 -35.18 40.32
C PHE A 184 41.80 -34.59 41.60
N ASN A 185 41.00 -34.33 42.62
CA ASN A 185 41.50 -33.85 43.90
C ASN A 185 42.34 -34.92 44.61
N GLN A 186 41.92 -36.19 44.53
CA GLN A 186 42.73 -37.32 45.00
C GLN A 186 44.03 -37.47 44.18
N PHE A 187 43.95 -37.33 42.85
CA PHE A 187 45.11 -37.47 41.97
C PHE A 187 46.16 -36.37 42.17
N TRP A 188 45.74 -35.09 42.22
CA TRP A 188 46.67 -33.96 42.31
C TRP A 188 47.07 -33.60 43.73
N GLY A 189 46.24 -33.90 44.73
CA GLY A 189 46.42 -33.46 46.12
C GLY A 189 46.26 -31.95 46.34
N VAL A 190 46.00 -31.18 45.28
CA VAL A 190 45.85 -29.71 45.32
C VAL A 190 44.47 -29.33 44.76
N PRO A 191 43.54 -28.84 45.61
CA PRO A 191 42.16 -28.52 45.21
C PRO A 191 42.06 -27.57 44.00
N ALA A 192 42.91 -26.55 43.94
CA ALA A 192 42.90 -25.58 42.83
C ALA A 192 43.29 -26.21 41.48
N VAL A 193 44.32 -27.08 41.47
CA VAL A 193 44.77 -27.78 40.26
C VAL A 193 43.73 -28.80 39.81
N ALA A 194 43.10 -29.49 40.77
CA ALA A 194 42.01 -30.41 40.49
C ALA A 194 40.81 -29.69 39.86
N PHE A 195 40.36 -28.58 40.46
CA PHE A 195 39.27 -27.78 39.91
C PHE A 195 39.61 -27.26 38.51
N GLY A 196 40.80 -26.67 38.32
CA GLY A 196 41.26 -26.19 37.02
C GLY A 196 41.27 -27.28 35.94
N SER A 197 41.83 -28.45 36.27
CA SER A 197 41.84 -29.62 35.37
C SER A 197 40.42 -30.08 35.03
N THR A 198 39.54 -30.09 36.02
CA THR A 198 38.14 -30.48 35.87
C THR A 198 37.41 -29.54 34.90
N VAL A 199 37.56 -28.23 35.08
CA VAL A 199 36.91 -27.23 34.21
C VAL A 199 37.42 -27.36 32.78
N VAL A 200 38.74 -27.49 32.57
CA VAL A 200 39.32 -27.64 31.23
C VAL A 200 38.78 -28.88 30.53
N LEU A 201 38.77 -30.03 31.21
CA LEU A 201 38.28 -31.28 30.62
C LEU A 201 36.77 -31.28 30.42
N GLY A 202 36.01 -30.67 31.34
CA GLY A 202 34.58 -30.49 31.18
C GLY A 202 34.25 -29.61 29.96
N VAL A 203 35.00 -28.52 29.73
CA VAL A 203 34.83 -27.67 28.55
C VAL A 203 35.16 -28.45 27.28
N LEU A 204 36.25 -29.23 27.26
CA LEU A 204 36.59 -30.09 26.14
C LEU A 204 35.50 -31.13 25.86
N LEU A 205 34.93 -31.75 26.90
CA LEU A 205 33.83 -32.71 26.76
C LEU A 205 32.57 -32.05 26.19
N ALA A 206 32.21 -30.87 26.70
CA ALA A 206 31.04 -30.12 26.25
C ALA A 206 31.19 -29.67 24.78
N LEU A 207 32.36 -29.18 24.39
CA LEU A 207 32.67 -28.82 22.99
C LEU A 207 32.64 -30.06 22.08
N ALA A 208 33.25 -31.17 22.51
CA ALA A 208 33.21 -32.42 21.76
C ALA A 208 31.77 -32.91 21.59
N ALA A 209 30.96 -32.89 22.64
CA ALA A 209 29.56 -33.29 22.57
C ALA A 209 28.71 -32.37 21.68
N HIS A 210 28.93 -31.05 21.77
CA HIS A 210 28.30 -30.06 20.88
C HIS A 210 28.59 -30.37 19.42
N GLU A 211 29.87 -30.53 19.05
CA GLU A 211 30.29 -30.80 17.68
C GLU A 211 29.76 -32.14 17.18
N HIS A 212 29.85 -33.22 17.96
CA HIS A 212 29.30 -34.51 17.55
C HIS A 212 27.79 -34.45 17.31
N GLY A 213 27.00 -33.84 18.20
CA GLY A 213 25.56 -33.72 18.00
C GLY A 213 25.19 -32.90 16.76
N LYS A 214 25.89 -31.77 16.55
CA LYS A 214 25.72 -30.92 15.35
C LYS A 214 26.08 -31.67 14.07
N LEU A 215 27.22 -32.35 14.03
CA LEU A 215 27.70 -33.10 12.87
C LEU A 215 26.81 -34.31 12.56
N LEU A 216 26.35 -35.05 13.58
CA LEU A 216 25.39 -36.15 13.41
C LEU A 216 24.06 -35.65 12.83
N LYS A 217 23.56 -34.52 13.33
CA LYS A 217 22.33 -33.92 12.80
C LYS A 217 22.46 -33.47 11.36
N GLN A 218 23.63 -32.92 11.02
CA GLN A 218 23.95 -32.35 9.71
C GLN A 218 24.70 -33.33 8.81
N TRP A 219 24.66 -34.64 9.11
CA TRP A 219 25.53 -35.62 8.48
C TRP A 219 25.34 -35.68 6.96
N SER A 220 24.09 -35.78 6.51
CA SER A 220 23.74 -35.84 5.09
C SER A 220 24.15 -34.55 4.35
N PHE A 221 24.06 -33.40 5.00
CA PHE A 221 24.43 -32.11 4.43
C PHE A 221 25.95 -31.92 4.35
N ARG A 222 26.68 -32.23 5.43
CA ARG A 222 28.13 -31.98 5.55
C ARG A 222 29.00 -33.05 4.89
N PHE A 223 28.54 -34.30 4.88
CA PHE A 223 29.30 -35.43 4.34
C PHE A 223 28.71 -36.01 3.05
N GLY A 224 27.58 -35.47 2.57
CA GLY A 224 26.95 -35.87 1.31
C GLY A 224 27.88 -35.73 0.11
N MET A 225 27.66 -36.55 -0.92
CA MET A 225 28.49 -36.56 -2.13
C MET A 225 28.39 -35.26 -2.95
N GLN A 226 27.30 -34.50 -2.78
CA GLN A 226 27.09 -33.23 -3.49
C GLN A 226 27.88 -32.06 -2.88
N ARG A 227 28.49 -32.23 -1.71
CA ARG A 227 29.29 -31.19 -1.07
C ARG A 227 30.70 -31.14 -1.64
N GLU A 228 31.23 -29.93 -1.78
CA GLU A 228 32.58 -29.70 -2.27
C GLU A 228 33.62 -30.53 -1.47
N PRO A 229 34.56 -31.23 -2.13
CA PRO A 229 35.53 -32.10 -1.44
C PRO A 229 36.37 -31.38 -0.39
N MET A 230 36.72 -30.11 -0.63
CA MET A 230 37.49 -29.30 0.33
C MET A 230 36.70 -29.00 1.60
N ALA A 231 35.44 -28.57 1.46
CA ALA A 231 34.55 -28.33 2.60
C ALA A 231 34.34 -29.61 3.43
N ARG A 232 34.10 -30.74 2.75
CA ARG A 232 33.94 -32.05 3.39
C ARG A 232 35.20 -32.49 4.15
N ARG A 233 36.41 -32.21 3.64
CA ARG A 233 37.67 -32.49 4.35
C ARG A 233 37.78 -31.67 5.64
N THR A 234 37.33 -30.42 5.63
CA THR A 234 37.27 -29.57 6.83
C THR A 234 36.30 -30.14 7.86
N ASP A 235 35.11 -30.57 7.43
CA ASP A 235 34.13 -31.22 8.31
C ASP A 235 34.67 -32.52 8.93
N TRP A 236 35.42 -33.33 8.17
CA TRP A 236 36.11 -34.53 8.70
C TRP A 236 37.20 -34.21 9.72
N ARG A 237 37.97 -33.13 9.49
CA ARG A 237 38.97 -32.67 10.47
C ARG A 237 38.30 -32.24 11.77
N LEU A 238 37.18 -31.52 11.69
CA LEU A 238 36.42 -31.10 12.86
C LEU A 238 35.89 -32.30 13.64
N PHE A 239 35.32 -33.29 12.95
CA PHE A 239 34.90 -34.56 13.56
C PHE A 239 36.07 -35.31 14.23
N GLY A 240 37.23 -35.36 13.57
CA GLY A 240 38.45 -35.96 14.12
C GLY A 240 38.97 -35.22 15.35
N LEU A 241 38.94 -33.88 15.34
CA LEU A 241 39.32 -33.05 16.49
C LEU A 241 38.35 -33.24 17.66
N SER A 242 37.03 -33.27 17.41
CA SER A 242 36.05 -33.51 18.48
C SER A 242 36.16 -34.93 19.05
N SER A 243 36.41 -35.93 18.21
CA SER A 243 36.66 -37.31 18.64
C SER A 243 37.97 -37.44 19.42
N GLY A 244 39.03 -36.76 18.97
CA GLY A 244 40.31 -36.69 19.68
C GLY A 244 40.20 -36.02 21.04
N ALA A 245 39.42 -34.93 21.15
CA ALA A 245 39.13 -34.27 22.42
C ALA A 245 38.37 -35.19 23.38
N LEU A 246 37.33 -35.89 22.90
CA LEU A 246 36.61 -36.88 23.69
C LEU A 246 37.55 -38.00 24.18
N PHE A 247 38.37 -38.56 23.28
CA PHE A 247 39.33 -39.59 23.62
C PHE A 247 40.32 -39.12 24.69
N LEU A 248 40.86 -37.90 24.56
CA LEU A 248 41.77 -37.30 25.53
C LEU A 248 41.11 -37.15 26.90
N VAL A 249 39.86 -36.67 26.95
CA VAL A 249 39.11 -36.55 28.21
C VAL A 249 38.89 -37.91 28.86
N LEU A 250 38.46 -38.92 28.11
CA LEU A 250 38.23 -40.27 28.64
C LEU A 250 39.54 -40.94 29.09
N ALA A 251 40.62 -40.81 28.32
CA ALA A 251 41.92 -41.36 28.66
C ALA A 251 42.49 -40.70 29.93
N PHE A 252 42.43 -39.38 30.01
CA PHE A 252 42.96 -38.64 31.17
C PHE A 252 42.13 -38.88 32.44
N THR A 253 40.80 -38.82 32.34
CA THR A 253 39.91 -39.12 33.48
C THR A 253 40.06 -40.58 33.94
N GLY A 254 40.18 -41.51 33.00
CA GLY A 254 40.41 -42.93 33.28
C GLY A 254 41.75 -43.16 33.99
N TRP A 255 42.81 -42.54 33.50
CA TRP A 255 44.12 -42.58 34.17
C TRP A 255 44.02 -41.99 35.58
N ALA A 256 43.56 -40.74 35.74
CA ALA A 256 43.51 -40.09 37.04
C ALA A 256 42.75 -40.93 38.08
N ARG A 257 41.64 -41.56 37.68
CA ARG A 257 40.86 -42.47 38.53
C ARG A 257 41.59 -43.77 38.83
N TRP A 258 42.27 -44.37 37.86
CA TRP A 258 43.08 -45.58 38.08
C TRP A 258 44.22 -45.30 39.07
N ALA A 259 44.91 -44.18 38.91
CA ALA A 259 45.97 -43.74 39.81
C ALA A 259 45.44 -43.49 41.23
N ALA A 260 44.30 -42.80 41.37
CA ALA A 260 43.65 -42.59 42.66
C ALA A 260 43.24 -43.93 43.33
N ALA A 261 42.75 -44.90 42.55
CA ALA A 261 42.40 -46.22 43.06
C ALA A 261 43.63 -47.02 43.53
N LEU A 262 44.74 -46.96 42.80
CA LEU A 262 46.01 -47.59 43.24
C LEU A 262 46.55 -46.97 44.53
N GLN A 263 46.46 -45.64 44.67
CA GLN A 263 46.82 -44.95 45.90
C GLN A 263 45.95 -45.38 47.09
N ALA A 264 44.63 -45.55 46.87
CA ALA A 264 43.72 -46.03 47.89
C ALA A 264 44.05 -47.46 48.36
N ILE A 265 44.38 -48.37 47.43
CA ILE A 265 44.83 -49.73 47.77
C ILE A 265 46.14 -49.71 48.57
N GLY A 266 47.11 -48.90 48.13
CA GLY A 266 48.39 -48.75 48.83
C GLY A 266 48.24 -48.24 50.26
N ALA A 267 47.30 -47.30 50.48
CA ALA A 267 47.00 -46.77 51.82
C ALA A 267 46.27 -47.78 52.72
N GLN A 268 45.40 -48.64 52.16
CA GLN A 268 44.72 -49.70 52.91
C GLN A 268 45.69 -50.81 53.37
N ALA A 269 46.70 -51.14 52.56
CA ALA A 269 47.69 -52.16 52.91
C ALA A 269 48.54 -51.82 54.15
N GLN A 270 48.60 -50.55 54.57
CA GLN A 270 49.39 -50.11 55.73
C GLN A 270 48.57 -49.89 57.01
N THR A 271 47.24 -50.04 56.98
CA THR A 271 46.36 -49.65 58.11
C THR A 271 45.60 -50.80 58.79
N SER A 272 45.75 -52.05 58.35
CA SER A 272 45.16 -53.22 59.03
C SER A 272 46.01 -53.71 60.22
N ALA A 273 46.05 -52.93 61.30
CA ALA A 273 46.56 -53.37 62.60
C ALA A 273 45.46 -53.98 63.50
N LEU A 274 44.19 -53.80 63.15
CA LEU A 274 43.02 -54.39 63.80
C LEU A 274 42.28 -55.25 62.77
N GLY A 275 42.23 -56.55 63.02
CA GLY A 275 41.90 -57.60 62.05
C GLY A 275 40.62 -57.41 61.23
N ASP A 276 40.72 -57.92 60.01
CA ASP A 276 39.78 -58.34 58.95
C ASP A 276 38.24 -58.30 59.18
N ILE A 277 37.70 -57.28 59.85
CA ILE A 277 36.25 -57.11 59.99
C ILE A 277 35.80 -56.01 59.02
N GLY A 278 35.56 -56.40 57.77
CA GLY A 278 34.86 -55.58 56.77
C GLY A 278 35.75 -54.92 55.71
N VAL A 279 36.69 -55.65 55.11
CA VAL A 279 37.40 -55.16 53.92
C VAL A 279 36.42 -55.04 52.76
N VAL A 280 35.97 -53.82 52.47
CA VAL A 280 35.27 -53.51 51.21
C VAL A 280 36.28 -53.75 50.09
N ALA A 281 36.12 -54.85 49.35
CA ALA A 281 36.97 -55.16 48.21
C ALA A 281 36.88 -54.04 47.17
N VAL A 282 37.88 -53.17 47.15
CA VAL A 282 38.05 -52.15 46.12
C VAL A 282 38.44 -52.90 44.84
N HIS A 283 37.63 -52.75 43.80
CA HIS A 283 37.92 -53.28 42.48
C HIS A 283 38.22 -52.10 41.54
N PRO A 284 39.48 -51.65 41.45
CA PRO A 284 39.85 -50.44 40.70
C PRO A 284 39.30 -50.41 39.29
N LEU A 285 39.34 -51.55 38.60
CA LEU A 285 38.85 -51.67 37.23
C LEU A 285 37.34 -51.41 37.17
N ARG A 286 36.56 -51.98 38.08
CA ARG A 286 35.09 -51.78 38.12
C ARG A 286 34.76 -50.31 38.36
N ASP A 287 35.39 -49.70 39.36
CA ASP A 287 35.04 -48.35 39.80
C ASP A 287 35.49 -47.29 38.76
N VAL A 288 36.64 -47.51 38.11
CA VAL A 288 37.11 -46.71 36.96
C VAL A 288 36.17 -46.88 35.76
N MET A 289 35.74 -48.11 35.45
CA MET A 289 34.83 -48.35 34.32
C MET A 289 33.44 -47.73 34.55
N ILE A 290 32.85 -47.87 35.74
CA ILE A 290 31.54 -47.28 36.07
C ILE A 290 31.59 -45.75 35.95
N SER A 291 32.66 -45.14 36.44
CA SER A 291 32.82 -43.68 36.37
C SER A 291 33.14 -43.17 34.96
N LEU A 292 33.87 -43.94 34.14
CA LEU A 292 34.02 -43.64 32.70
C LEU A 292 32.69 -43.77 31.95
N ILE A 293 31.85 -44.75 32.29
CA ILE A 293 30.48 -44.87 31.75
C ILE A 293 29.64 -43.64 32.14
N ALA A 294 29.78 -43.11 33.36
CA ALA A 294 29.09 -41.87 33.76
C ALA A 294 29.51 -40.67 32.89
N ASN A 295 30.82 -40.47 32.66
CA ASN A 295 31.33 -39.41 31.76
C ASN A 295 30.81 -39.61 30.32
N LEU A 296 30.77 -40.85 29.85
CA LEU A 296 30.21 -41.18 28.53
C LEU A 296 28.71 -40.89 28.46
N GLY A 297 27.97 -41.15 29.54
CA GLY A 297 26.55 -40.84 29.67
C GLY A 297 26.27 -39.34 29.57
N ALA A 298 27.02 -38.52 30.31
CA ALA A 298 26.88 -37.06 30.24
C ALA A 298 27.28 -36.48 28.86
N TRP A 299 28.32 -37.05 28.24
CA TRP A 299 28.64 -36.77 26.85
C TRP A 299 27.48 -37.10 25.92
N MET A 300 26.87 -38.29 26.05
CA MET A 300 25.76 -38.74 25.21
C MET A 300 24.52 -37.85 25.36
N VAL A 301 24.17 -37.46 26.59
CA VAL A 301 23.08 -36.51 26.86
C VAL A 301 23.35 -35.18 26.16
N SER A 302 24.59 -34.68 26.22
CA SER A 302 24.99 -33.44 25.54
C SER A 302 24.95 -33.56 24.01
N VAL A 303 25.33 -34.72 23.46
CA VAL A 303 25.23 -35.01 22.03
C VAL A 303 23.76 -34.99 21.58
N ILE A 304 22.87 -35.66 22.31
CA ILE A 304 21.42 -35.67 22.03
C ILE A 304 20.85 -34.25 22.10
N LEU A 305 21.24 -33.49 23.12
CA LEU A 305 20.80 -32.10 23.25
C LEU A 305 21.25 -31.25 22.06
N SER A 306 22.53 -31.34 21.68
CA SER A 306 23.07 -30.64 20.51
C SER A 306 22.41 -31.09 19.21
N TYR A 307 22.16 -32.39 19.04
CA TYR A 307 21.48 -32.95 17.86
C TYR A 307 20.07 -32.37 17.68
N ASN A 308 19.32 -32.21 18.78
CA ASN A 308 17.99 -31.62 18.74
C ASN A 308 18.00 -30.08 18.64
N ALA A 309 19.10 -29.44 19.04
CA ALA A 309 19.23 -27.99 19.01
C ALA A 309 19.53 -27.41 17.63
N HIS A 310 20.10 -28.22 16.72
CA HIS A 310 20.52 -27.80 15.39
C HIS A 310 19.54 -28.25 14.31
N ASP A 311 19.42 -27.45 13.26
CA ASP A 311 18.76 -27.88 12.03
C ASP A 311 19.66 -28.85 11.24
N ALA A 312 19.03 -29.75 10.48
CA ALA A 312 19.73 -30.66 9.58
C ALA A 312 20.37 -29.92 8.39
N ASP A 313 19.77 -28.80 7.97
CA ASP A 313 20.32 -27.89 6.97
C ASP A 313 20.82 -26.60 7.67
N PRO A 314 22.15 -26.43 7.86
CA PRO A 314 22.71 -25.26 8.52
C PRO A 314 22.43 -23.96 7.75
N ASP A 315 22.35 -24.02 6.42
CA ASP A 315 22.12 -22.84 5.59
C ASP A 315 20.70 -22.32 5.80
N TYR A 316 19.71 -23.21 5.99
CA TYR A 316 18.35 -22.80 6.31
C TYR A 316 18.26 -22.09 7.68
N MET A 317 19.00 -22.59 8.68
CA MET A 317 19.11 -21.94 10.00
C MET A 317 19.74 -20.54 9.87
N HIS A 318 20.81 -20.41 9.09
CA HIS A 318 21.46 -19.12 8.83
C HIS A 318 20.55 -18.13 8.09
N ALA A 319 19.89 -18.57 7.01
CA ALA A 319 18.91 -17.79 6.26
C ALA A 319 17.79 -17.26 7.16
N THR A 320 17.23 -18.13 8.02
CA THR A 320 16.19 -17.78 8.97
C THR A 320 16.68 -16.75 10.00
N SER A 321 17.92 -16.88 10.49
CA SER A 321 18.53 -15.91 11.41
C SER A 321 18.67 -14.53 10.75
N GLN A 322 19.23 -14.49 9.54
CA GLN A 322 19.42 -13.25 8.77
C GLN A 322 18.08 -12.57 8.50
N TYR A 323 17.08 -13.31 8.05
CA TYR A 323 15.73 -12.79 7.82
C TYR A 323 15.11 -12.22 9.11
N ARG A 324 15.21 -12.91 10.26
CA ARG A 324 14.69 -12.39 11.54
C ARG A 324 15.35 -11.06 11.94
N VAL A 325 16.65 -10.93 11.73
CA VAL A 325 17.39 -9.69 12.03
C VAL A 325 16.99 -8.57 11.05
N ALA A 326 16.95 -8.87 9.75
CA ALA A 326 16.58 -7.91 8.72
C ALA A 326 15.13 -7.43 8.89
N ARG A 327 14.19 -8.33 9.15
CA ARG A 327 12.78 -8.02 9.42
C ARG A 327 12.61 -7.12 10.63
N ARG A 328 13.34 -7.35 11.73
CA ARG A 328 13.31 -6.46 12.91
C ARG A 328 13.79 -5.06 12.57
N ARG A 329 14.87 -4.93 11.79
CA ARG A 329 15.40 -3.63 11.36
C ARG A 329 14.42 -2.91 10.41
N TRP A 330 13.87 -3.64 9.45
CA TRP A 330 12.87 -3.14 8.52
C TRP A 330 11.59 -2.67 9.23
N ASN A 331 11.03 -3.48 10.13
CA ASN A 331 9.85 -3.10 10.92
C ASN A 331 10.07 -1.81 11.72
N ARG A 332 11.26 -1.62 12.31
CA ARG A 332 11.59 -0.39 13.04
C ARG A 332 11.66 0.82 12.11
N ALA A 333 12.28 0.66 10.93
CA ALA A 333 12.37 1.74 9.95
C ALA A 333 10.98 2.09 9.38
N ARG A 334 10.20 1.07 9.01
CA ARG A 334 8.81 1.24 8.53
C ARG A 334 7.91 1.85 9.60
N GLY A 335 8.08 1.49 10.87
CA GLY A 335 7.33 2.09 11.98
C GLY A 335 7.50 3.60 12.06
N LYS A 336 8.73 4.11 11.89
CA LYS A 336 9.02 5.55 11.86
C LYS A 336 8.37 6.27 10.68
N LEU A 337 8.43 5.68 9.49
CA LEU A 337 7.72 6.21 8.32
C LEU A 337 6.21 6.28 8.58
N LEU A 338 5.61 5.20 9.10
CA LEU A 338 4.18 5.17 9.40
C LEU A 338 3.76 6.21 10.47
N GLU A 339 4.61 6.45 11.46
CA GLU A 339 4.40 7.50 12.46
C GLU A 339 4.41 8.90 11.83
N GLN A 340 5.38 9.18 10.95
CA GLN A 340 5.43 10.45 10.20
C GLN A 340 4.19 10.64 9.31
N LEU A 341 3.78 9.61 8.57
CA LEU A 341 2.57 9.67 7.73
C LEU A 341 1.31 9.94 8.57
N ARG A 342 1.19 9.30 9.74
CA ARG A 342 0.09 9.56 10.68
C ARG A 342 0.10 10.99 11.20
N HIS A 343 1.27 11.57 11.47
CA HIS A 343 1.36 12.97 11.90
C HIS A 343 0.90 13.94 10.80
N VAL A 344 1.31 13.72 9.55
CA VAL A 344 0.83 14.51 8.40
C VAL A 344 -0.68 14.40 8.27
N GLN A 345 -1.20 13.16 8.25
CA GLN A 345 -2.64 12.90 8.14
C GLN A 345 -3.44 13.58 9.26
N ALA A 346 -3.04 13.39 10.53
CA ALA A 346 -3.74 13.98 11.67
C ALA A 346 -3.76 15.52 11.64
N ARG A 347 -2.69 16.15 11.14
CA ARG A 347 -2.62 17.62 11.00
C ARG A 347 -3.65 18.13 10.00
N HIS A 348 -3.75 17.51 8.82
CA HIS A 348 -4.70 17.92 7.79
C HIS A 348 -6.14 17.52 8.13
N GLU A 349 -6.36 16.34 8.71
CA GLU A 349 -7.69 15.89 9.13
C GLU A 349 -8.37 16.87 10.09
N LYS A 350 -7.62 17.42 11.05
CA LYS A 350 -8.15 18.45 11.95
C LYS A 350 -8.60 19.71 11.19
N SER A 351 -7.75 20.23 10.29
CA SER A 351 -8.10 21.42 9.50
C SER A 351 -9.29 21.18 8.57
N ILE A 352 -9.33 20.01 7.93
CA ILE A 352 -10.43 19.59 7.07
C ILE A 352 -11.72 19.49 7.89
N ALA A 353 -11.69 18.86 9.08
CA ALA A 353 -12.86 18.72 9.94
C ALA A 353 -13.42 20.09 10.37
N GLU A 354 -12.55 21.03 10.77
CA GLU A 354 -12.96 22.40 11.13
C GLU A 354 -13.60 23.15 9.93
N LYS A 355 -13.01 23.01 8.73
CA LYS A 355 -13.55 23.61 7.50
C LYS A 355 -14.87 22.95 7.08
N VAL A 356 -15.00 21.63 7.18
CA VAL A 356 -16.24 20.89 6.89
C VAL A 356 -17.35 21.34 7.84
N GLN A 357 -17.09 21.40 9.15
CA GLN A 357 -18.07 21.87 10.12
C GLN A 357 -18.50 23.33 9.85
N SER A 358 -17.53 24.18 9.47
CA SER A 358 -17.81 25.57 9.06
C SER A 358 -18.65 25.64 7.79
N ALA A 359 -18.34 24.81 6.79
CA ALA A 359 -19.08 24.72 5.53
C ALA A 359 -20.51 24.22 5.77
N GLU A 360 -20.70 23.18 6.59
CA GLU A 360 -22.02 22.66 6.95
C GLU A 360 -22.87 23.68 7.70
N THR A 361 -22.28 24.40 8.66
CA THR A 361 -22.98 25.43 9.44
C THR A 361 -23.47 26.55 8.53
N ARG A 362 -22.64 27.01 7.60
CA ARG A 362 -23.03 28.02 6.60
C ARG A 362 -24.03 27.48 5.60
N ARG A 363 -23.82 26.26 5.11
CA ARG A 363 -24.69 25.58 4.14
C ARG A 363 -26.11 25.47 4.68
N ARG A 364 -26.31 25.09 5.95
CA ARG A 364 -27.64 25.06 6.59
C ARG A 364 -28.38 26.40 6.53
N GLY A 365 -27.66 27.52 6.49
CA GLY A 365 -28.24 28.86 6.36
C GLY A 365 -28.64 29.26 4.93
N VAL A 366 -28.19 28.52 3.91
CA VAL A 366 -28.44 28.80 2.48
C VAL A 366 -28.82 27.54 1.68
N THR A 367 -29.25 26.45 2.34
CA THR A 367 -29.55 25.18 1.66
C THR A 367 -30.61 25.36 0.60
N ARG A 368 -31.68 26.09 0.93
CA ARG A 368 -32.79 26.35 0.00
C ARG A 368 -32.32 27.09 -1.24
N GLU A 369 -31.49 28.11 -1.05
CA GLU A 369 -30.94 28.94 -2.12
C GLU A 369 -29.95 28.16 -3.00
N LEU A 370 -29.16 27.26 -2.42
CA LEU A 370 -28.32 26.32 -3.16
C LEU A 370 -29.16 25.39 -4.05
N ASP A 371 -30.21 24.79 -3.49
CA ASP A 371 -31.12 23.90 -4.23
C ASP A 371 -31.81 24.64 -5.38
N MET A 372 -32.24 25.89 -5.14
CA MET A 372 -32.82 26.74 -6.19
C MET A 372 -31.82 27.03 -7.30
N LEU A 373 -30.58 27.40 -6.94
CA LEU A 373 -29.51 27.67 -7.90
C LEU A 373 -29.20 26.43 -8.75
N GLU A 374 -29.13 25.25 -8.14
CA GLU A 374 -28.93 23.97 -8.83
C GLU A 374 -30.07 23.67 -9.80
N GLN A 375 -31.31 23.83 -9.39
CA GLN A 375 -32.48 23.60 -10.24
C GLN A 375 -32.55 24.58 -11.42
N VAL A 376 -32.26 25.87 -11.20
CA VAL A 376 -32.21 26.87 -12.28
C VAL A 376 -31.09 26.55 -13.26
N ARG A 377 -29.90 26.13 -12.78
CA ARG A 377 -28.79 25.68 -13.63
C ARG A 377 -29.16 24.46 -14.46
N ALA A 378 -29.75 23.44 -13.84
CA ALA A 378 -30.20 22.24 -14.53
C ALA A 378 -31.28 22.56 -15.58
N ARG A 379 -32.20 23.48 -15.26
CA ARG A 379 -33.23 23.96 -16.19
C ARG A 379 -32.61 24.69 -17.38
N GLY A 380 -31.63 25.54 -17.14
CA GLY A 380 -30.90 26.24 -18.20
C GLY A 380 -30.19 25.29 -19.16
N ALA A 381 -29.47 24.30 -18.62
CA ALA A 381 -28.83 23.27 -19.44
C ALA A 381 -29.84 22.42 -20.25
N ALA A 382 -31.05 22.19 -19.73
CA ALA A 382 -32.11 21.53 -20.48
C ALA A 382 -32.63 22.42 -21.64
N ILE A 383 -32.94 23.70 -21.35
CA ILE A 383 -33.40 24.66 -22.36
C ILE A 383 -32.37 24.82 -23.47
N GLU A 384 -31.08 24.92 -23.14
CA GLU A 384 -29.99 25.02 -24.10
C GLU A 384 -29.95 23.83 -25.06
N ARG A 385 -29.98 22.62 -24.50
CA ARG A 385 -29.99 21.38 -25.30
C ARG A 385 -31.23 21.30 -26.18
N ASP A 386 -32.41 21.56 -25.63
CA ASP A 386 -33.68 21.45 -26.35
C ASP A 386 -33.79 22.49 -27.47
N THR A 387 -33.37 23.73 -27.22
CA THR A 387 -33.36 24.81 -28.21
C THR A 387 -32.38 24.50 -29.35
N THR A 388 -31.17 24.07 -29.01
CA THR A 388 -30.14 23.69 -30.00
C THR A 388 -30.62 22.53 -30.86
N ALA A 389 -31.21 21.51 -30.25
CA ALA A 389 -31.76 20.36 -30.96
C ALA A 389 -32.92 20.73 -31.89
N ALA A 390 -33.83 21.62 -31.45
CA ALA A 390 -34.92 22.12 -32.27
C ALA A 390 -34.41 22.94 -33.47
N MET A 391 -33.47 23.86 -33.24
CA MET A 391 -32.85 24.66 -34.30
C MET A 391 -32.14 23.78 -35.34
N HIS A 392 -31.33 22.81 -34.90
CA HIS A 392 -30.69 21.85 -35.80
C HIS A 392 -31.73 21.11 -36.64
N ARG A 393 -32.76 20.55 -36.00
CA ARG A 393 -33.84 19.83 -36.71
C ARG A 393 -34.51 20.73 -37.76
N ASN A 394 -34.85 21.96 -37.41
CA ASN A 394 -35.49 22.90 -38.33
C ASN A 394 -34.61 23.22 -39.54
N LEU A 395 -33.30 23.43 -39.32
CA LEU A 395 -32.35 23.65 -40.41
C LEU A 395 -32.30 22.46 -41.37
N TYR A 396 -32.28 21.22 -40.85
CA TYR A 396 -32.29 20.02 -41.70
C TYR A 396 -33.59 19.88 -42.50
N VAL A 397 -34.75 20.06 -41.87
CA VAL A 397 -36.06 19.97 -42.54
C VAL A 397 -36.19 21.05 -43.62
N TYR A 398 -35.74 22.27 -43.34
CA TYR A 398 -35.75 23.36 -44.29
C TYR A 398 -34.77 23.14 -45.45
N ARG A 399 -33.54 22.69 -45.16
CA ARG A 399 -32.55 22.36 -46.19
C ARG A 399 -33.05 21.27 -47.12
N ASP A 400 -33.69 20.23 -46.58
CA ASP A 400 -34.28 19.16 -47.39
C ASP A 400 -35.37 19.69 -48.33
N ALA A 401 -36.23 20.59 -47.83
CA ALA A 401 -37.24 21.26 -48.65
C ALA A 401 -36.62 22.09 -49.79
N LEU A 402 -35.57 22.87 -49.51
CA LEU A 402 -34.82 23.62 -50.53
C LEU A 402 -34.16 22.71 -51.57
N LEU A 403 -33.53 21.61 -51.14
CA LEU A 403 -32.92 20.64 -52.04
C LEU A 403 -33.95 19.98 -52.94
N ARG A 404 -35.14 19.66 -52.42
CA ARG A 404 -36.26 19.11 -53.21
C ARG A 404 -36.71 20.10 -54.29
N LEU A 405 -36.98 21.35 -53.91
CA LEU A 405 -37.35 22.41 -54.86
C LEU A 405 -36.25 22.66 -55.90
N GLY A 406 -34.98 22.62 -55.50
CA GLY A 406 -33.85 22.75 -56.41
C GLY A 406 -33.78 21.64 -57.47
N ARG A 407 -34.16 20.40 -57.11
CA ARG A 407 -34.25 19.27 -58.05
C ARG A 407 -35.45 19.40 -58.99
N GLU A 408 -36.60 19.80 -58.46
CA GLU A 408 -37.86 19.95 -59.21
C GLU A 408 -37.82 21.14 -60.19
N SER A 409 -37.04 22.18 -59.88
CA SER A 409 -36.98 23.42 -60.66
C SER A 409 -36.03 23.37 -61.86
N HIS A 410 -35.48 22.19 -62.19
CA HIS A 410 -34.60 21.92 -63.35
C HIS A 410 -33.46 22.93 -63.56
N GLY A 411 -32.86 23.42 -62.47
CA GLY A 411 -31.71 24.34 -62.51
C GLY A 411 -32.07 25.83 -62.53
N SER A 412 -33.34 26.19 -62.38
CA SER A 412 -33.75 27.60 -62.25
C SER A 412 -33.42 28.24 -60.88
N ILE A 413 -33.03 27.44 -59.90
CA ILE A 413 -32.54 27.90 -58.59
C ILE A 413 -31.02 27.65 -58.49
N ALA A 414 -30.24 28.72 -58.32
CA ALA A 414 -28.81 28.68 -58.09
C ALA A 414 -28.47 29.04 -56.64
N PHE A 415 -27.69 28.21 -55.97
CA PHE A 415 -27.12 28.51 -54.66
C PHE A 415 -25.80 29.28 -54.87
N ILE A 416 -25.58 30.38 -54.17
CA ILE A 416 -24.40 31.24 -54.33
C ILE A 416 -23.67 31.34 -53.00
N ASN A 417 -22.38 31.03 -52.99
CA ASN A 417 -21.55 31.23 -51.81
C ASN A 417 -21.36 32.73 -51.56
N VAL A 418 -21.76 33.23 -50.38
CA VAL A 418 -21.68 34.67 -50.06
C VAL A 418 -20.23 35.18 -50.07
N ALA A 419 -19.26 34.36 -49.65
CA ALA A 419 -17.86 34.77 -49.52
C ALA A 419 -17.16 34.83 -50.89
N THR A 420 -17.40 33.86 -51.77
CA THR A 420 -16.71 33.76 -53.07
C THR A 420 -17.55 34.26 -54.24
N GLN A 421 -18.84 34.50 -54.04
CA GLN A 421 -19.85 34.79 -55.08
C GLN A 421 -19.97 33.67 -56.14
N ALA A 422 -19.36 32.51 -55.92
CA ALA A 422 -19.38 31.38 -56.84
C ALA A 422 -20.67 30.56 -56.68
N PRO A 423 -21.20 29.96 -57.76
CA PRO A 423 -22.32 29.03 -57.67
C PRO A 423 -21.90 27.74 -56.95
N ILE A 424 -22.75 27.28 -56.04
CA ILE A 424 -22.62 26.05 -55.28
C ILE A 424 -23.56 25.01 -55.91
N SER A 425 -23.06 23.79 -56.11
CA SER A 425 -23.94 22.70 -56.60
C SER A 425 -24.94 22.25 -55.52
N LEU A 426 -26.07 21.66 -55.93
CA LEU A 426 -27.05 21.09 -54.99
C LEU A 426 -26.42 20.07 -54.03
N ASN A 427 -25.50 19.24 -54.54
CA ASN A 427 -24.81 18.23 -53.74
C ASN A 427 -23.86 18.87 -52.73
N GLU A 428 -23.14 19.90 -53.16
CA GLU A 428 -22.24 20.66 -52.30
C GLU A 428 -23.01 21.37 -51.18
N PHE A 429 -24.12 22.06 -51.51
CA PHE A 429 -24.99 22.68 -50.50
C PHE A 429 -25.56 21.66 -49.49
N GLY A 430 -26.02 20.50 -49.97
CA GLY A 430 -26.49 19.42 -49.10
C GLY A 430 -25.40 18.84 -48.19
N ALA A 431 -24.14 18.90 -48.61
CA ALA A 431 -22.98 18.43 -47.86
C ALA A 431 -22.37 19.49 -46.93
N MET A 432 -22.73 20.77 -47.06
CA MET A 432 -22.21 21.82 -46.18
C MET A 432 -22.60 21.52 -44.71
N PRO A 433 -21.68 21.70 -43.76
CA PRO A 433 -22.01 21.57 -42.34
C PRO A 433 -23.00 22.67 -41.95
N LEU A 434 -24.05 22.31 -41.20
CA LEU A 434 -24.98 23.28 -40.62
C LEU A 434 -24.49 23.66 -39.23
N THR A 435 -23.75 24.75 -39.14
CA THR A 435 -23.21 25.21 -37.86
C THR A 435 -24.15 26.23 -37.24
N THR A 436 -24.76 25.89 -36.10
CA THR A 436 -25.50 26.87 -35.30
C THR A 436 -24.55 27.65 -34.40
N PRO A 437 -24.59 28.99 -34.39
CA PRO A 437 -23.83 29.76 -33.42
C PRO A 437 -24.27 29.39 -31.99
N PRO A 438 -23.36 29.41 -31.00
CA PRO A 438 -23.69 29.11 -29.61
C PRO A 438 -24.76 30.08 -29.11
N LEU A 439 -25.84 29.53 -28.54
CA LEU A 439 -26.97 30.31 -28.02
C LEU A 439 -26.59 31.09 -26.74
N PHE A 440 -25.72 30.50 -25.94
CA PHE A 440 -25.14 31.11 -24.77
C PHE A 440 -23.66 31.30 -25.08
N LEU A 441 -23.16 32.53 -24.99
CA LEU A 441 -21.72 32.73 -24.86
C LEU A 441 -21.32 31.89 -23.66
N SER A 442 -20.48 30.87 -23.85
CA SER A 442 -20.14 29.94 -22.78
C SER A 442 -19.61 30.77 -21.61
N ALA A 443 -20.44 30.97 -20.60
CA ALA A 443 -20.00 31.50 -19.34
C ALA A 443 -19.27 30.35 -18.66
N ALA A 444 -18.10 29.97 -19.21
CA ALA A 444 -17.23 28.93 -18.70
C ALA A 444 -16.57 29.33 -17.36
N SER A 445 -17.13 30.32 -16.69
CA SER A 445 -16.64 30.92 -15.45
C SER A 445 -17.83 31.28 -14.58
N PHE A 446 -18.52 30.27 -14.01
CA PHE A 446 -19.33 30.44 -12.81
C PHE A 446 -19.30 29.21 -11.92
#